data_AF-A0A8T2HLE9-F1
#
_entry.id   AF-A0A8T2HLE9-F1
#
_cell.length_a   1.000
_cell.length_b   1.000
_cell.length_c   1.000
_cell.angle_alpha   90.00
_cell.angle_beta   90.00
_cell.angle_gamma   90.00
#
_symmetry.space_group_name_H-M   'P 1'
#
loop_
_entity.id
_entity.type
_entity.pdbx_description
1 polymer ?
#
loop_
_entity_poly.entity_id
_entity_poly.type
_entity_poly.pdbx_seq_one_letter_code
_entity_poly.pdbx_strand_id
1 'polypeptide(L)'
;MFSAIWFAAPSVASIAWTVLTASAAGGMYVMDPIAQTLFYVGISMGLLNIWMSWRRFLWADKFFMQMHAFGFPTAALAWAAVLYDGTVQTALTKVLAVVCICVACVISFVLTMRTLAGIARLKVFIPEHKWGPMSHLPLFQEAARTLLARIGTTTEALAEDPSNTRLLSSLKNSWTNFTTINTFYSTIKRNICLPQIGDFFPGHQAQALANNETMIQEQMKIDALLSSPAADTVALKTAMTDFIQLCRDTYDHVEDHIRPVVRRYIPGPVQKKIMVDCWDDAPKEGWWATIPIVVQNLPMQAQRLTYIRAFLWAMPERCQQIGTMVALGVDSVTWYRLKHQLPEIIPRGEAGWKKF
;
A
#
# COMPACT_ATOMS: atom_id res chain seq x y z
N MET A 1 -13.51 -10.03 5.08
CA MET A 1 -13.36 -9.28 6.34
C MET A 1 -14.53 -8.36 6.65
N PHE A 2 -15.37 -7.97 5.67
CA PHE A 2 -16.55 -7.14 5.92
C PHE A 2 -17.74 -7.84 6.61
N SER A 3 -17.56 -9.07 7.11
CA SER A 3 -18.70 -9.87 7.56
C SER A 3 -19.11 -9.63 9.02
N ALA A 4 -18.20 -9.11 9.85
CA ALA A 4 -18.45 -8.86 11.27
C ALA A 4 -19.51 -7.78 11.51
N ILE A 5 -19.67 -6.82 10.60
CA ILE A 5 -20.71 -5.79 10.71
C ILE A 5 -22.12 -6.37 10.62
N TRP A 6 -22.28 -7.54 10.01
CA TRP A 6 -23.60 -8.12 9.76
C TRP A 6 -24.33 -8.58 11.02
N PHE A 7 -23.62 -8.96 12.09
CA PHE A 7 -24.29 -9.27 13.36
C PHE A 7 -24.47 -8.04 14.26
N ALA A 8 -23.83 -6.91 13.92
CA ALA A 8 -24.04 -5.65 14.61
C ALA A 8 -25.45 -5.12 14.39
N ALA A 9 -25.92 -5.13 13.13
CA ALA A 9 -27.24 -4.64 12.75
C ALA A 9 -28.40 -5.28 13.56
N PRO A 10 -28.55 -6.62 13.62
CA PRO A 10 -29.60 -7.24 14.42
C PRO A 10 -29.40 -7.02 15.94
N SER A 11 -28.16 -6.98 16.43
CA SER A 11 -27.89 -6.73 17.86
C SER A 11 -28.28 -5.30 18.27
N VAL A 12 -27.92 -4.31 17.46
CA VAL A 12 -28.29 -2.90 17.68
C VAL A 12 -29.79 -2.71 17.51
N ALA A 13 -30.41 -3.35 16.51
CA ALA A 13 -31.85 -3.29 16.31
C ALA A 13 -32.61 -3.86 17.51
N SER A 14 -32.13 -4.98 18.09
CA SER A 14 -32.69 -5.58 19.30
C SER A 14 -32.62 -4.61 20.50
N ILE A 15 -31.46 -3.96 20.71
CA ILE A 15 -31.28 -2.96 21.77
C ILE A 15 -32.20 -1.75 21.54
N ALA A 16 -32.16 -1.17 20.33
CA ALA A 16 -32.92 0.02 19.99
C ALA A 16 -34.43 -0.23 20.12
N TRP A 17 -34.91 -1.39 19.66
CA TRP A 17 -36.31 -1.79 19.81
C TRP A 17 -36.71 -1.85 21.28
N THR A 18 -35.91 -2.50 22.12
CA THR A 18 -36.15 -2.63 23.57
C THR A 18 -36.21 -1.26 24.26
N VAL A 19 -35.35 -0.32 23.86
CA VAL A 19 -35.35 1.04 24.41
C VAL A 19 -36.59 1.82 23.98
N LEU A 20 -36.98 1.72 22.70
CA LEU A 20 -38.15 2.41 22.16
C LEU A 20 -39.45 1.89 22.78
N THR A 21 -39.61 0.58 22.90
CA THR A 21 -40.80 -0.02 23.51
C THR A 21 -40.89 0.30 25.00
N ALA A 22 -39.78 0.25 25.74
CA ALA A 22 -39.75 0.65 27.14
C ALA A 22 -40.13 2.13 27.33
N SER A 23 -39.61 3.01 26.47
CA SER A 23 -39.94 4.44 26.49
C SER A 23 -41.41 4.70 26.16
N ALA A 24 -41.99 3.98 25.19
CA ALA A 24 -43.39 4.14 24.80
C ALA A 24 -44.36 3.59 25.86
N ALA A 25 -43.97 2.52 26.56
CA ALA A 25 -44.79 1.90 27.61
C ALA A 25 -44.57 2.50 29.01
N GLY A 26 -43.63 3.45 29.17
CA GLY A 26 -43.26 4.01 30.48
C GLY A 26 -42.70 2.97 31.46
N GLY A 27 -42.11 1.89 30.93
CA GLY A 27 -41.85 0.66 31.67
C GLY A 27 -40.38 0.25 31.72
N MET A 28 -40.12 -0.92 32.32
CA MET A 28 -38.80 -1.54 32.39
C MET A 28 -38.29 -1.96 31.01
N TYR A 29 -36.96 -2.05 30.84
CA TYR A 29 -36.31 -2.56 29.64
C TYR A 29 -36.53 -4.08 29.51
N VAL A 30 -37.66 -4.47 28.93
CA VAL A 30 -38.06 -5.87 28.71
C VAL A 30 -38.09 -6.16 27.21
N MET A 31 -37.41 -7.23 26.80
CA MET A 31 -37.40 -7.67 25.40
C MET A 31 -38.70 -8.38 25.03
N ASP A 32 -39.47 -7.80 24.11
CA ASP A 32 -40.61 -8.44 23.48
C ASP A 32 -40.17 -9.49 22.42
N PRO A 33 -41.09 -10.30 21.85
CA PRO A 33 -40.72 -11.33 20.88
C PRO A 33 -39.94 -10.83 19.66
N ILE A 34 -40.13 -9.56 19.25
CA ILE A 34 -39.42 -8.94 18.13
C ILE A 34 -37.96 -8.68 18.52
N ALA A 35 -37.71 -8.03 19.67
CA ALA A 35 -36.36 -7.82 20.18
C ALA A 35 -35.62 -9.14 20.43
N GLN A 36 -36.32 -10.16 20.96
CA GLN A 36 -35.75 -11.49 21.17
C GLN A 36 -35.36 -12.18 19.85
N THR A 37 -36.22 -12.08 18.83
CA THR A 37 -35.92 -12.64 17.50
C THR A 37 -34.67 -11.99 16.91
N LEU A 38 -34.57 -10.66 16.98
CA LEU A 38 -33.41 -9.90 16.52
C LEU A 38 -32.14 -10.29 17.30
N PHE A 39 -32.25 -10.52 18.61
CA PHE A 39 -31.14 -11.01 19.42
C PHE A 39 -30.64 -12.39 18.96
N TYR A 40 -31.55 -13.35 18.74
CA TYR A 40 -31.20 -14.69 18.25
C TYR A 40 -30.60 -14.67 16.83
N VAL A 41 -31.09 -13.78 15.96
CA VAL A 41 -30.45 -13.52 14.66
C VAL A 41 -29.02 -12.99 14.85
N GLY A 42 -28.83 -12.04 15.78
CA GLY A 42 -27.51 -11.51 16.15
C GLY A 42 -26.54 -12.60 16.63
N ILE A 43 -26.97 -13.48 17.55
CA ILE A 43 -26.17 -14.62 18.00
C ILE A 43 -25.82 -15.54 16.84
N SER A 44 -26.81 -15.93 16.03
CA SER A 44 -26.61 -16.88 14.93
C SER A 44 -25.60 -16.36 13.91
N MET A 45 -25.73 -15.08 13.53
CA MET A 45 -24.78 -14.41 12.66
C MET A 45 -23.40 -14.22 13.32
N GLY A 46 -23.37 -14.01 14.64
CA GLY A 46 -22.15 -13.94 15.44
C GLY A 46 -21.38 -15.26 15.41
N LEU A 47 -22.05 -16.39 15.66
CA LEU A 47 -21.45 -17.73 15.61
C LEU A 47 -20.92 -18.07 14.22
N LEU A 48 -21.69 -17.79 13.16
CA LEU A 48 -21.23 -17.95 11.78
C LEU A 48 -19.99 -17.11 11.48
N ASN A 49 -19.97 -15.86 11.94
CA ASN A 49 -18.82 -14.98 11.77
C ASN A 49 -17.60 -15.45 12.55
N ILE A 50 -17.77 -15.93 13.79
CA ILE A 50 -16.68 -16.52 14.58
C ILE A 50 -16.13 -17.73 13.83
N TRP A 51 -16.97 -18.63 13.32
CA TRP A 51 -16.54 -19.78 12.53
C TRP A 51 -15.74 -19.38 11.28
N MET A 52 -16.25 -18.42 10.50
CA MET A 52 -15.55 -17.91 9.31
C MET A 52 -14.24 -17.18 9.64
N SER A 53 -14.20 -16.49 10.78
CA SER A 53 -13.07 -15.65 11.20
C SER A 53 -11.99 -16.46 11.91
N TRP A 54 -12.35 -17.51 12.65
CA TRP A 54 -11.43 -18.35 13.43
C TRP A 54 -10.28 -18.90 12.58
N ARG A 55 -10.58 -19.33 11.35
CA ARG A 55 -9.58 -19.86 10.41
C ARG A 55 -8.61 -18.81 9.84
N ARG A 56 -8.97 -17.52 9.86
CA ARG A 56 -8.20 -16.45 9.19
C ARG A 56 -7.64 -15.39 10.12
N PHE A 57 -8.22 -15.20 11.30
CA PHE A 57 -7.93 -14.06 12.18
C PHE A 57 -6.81 -14.36 13.18
N LEU A 58 -6.77 -15.58 13.74
CA LEU A 58 -5.76 -15.97 14.75
C LEU A 58 -4.34 -16.13 14.16
N TRP A 59 -4.25 -16.35 12.85
CA TRP A 59 -2.98 -16.59 12.15
C TRP A 59 -2.50 -15.40 11.31
N ALA A 60 -3.18 -14.25 11.41
CA ALA A 60 -2.79 -13.05 10.70
C ALA A 60 -1.81 -12.21 11.54
N ASP A 61 -0.54 -12.21 11.15
CA ASP A 61 0.56 -11.44 11.77
C ASP A 61 0.47 -9.92 11.55
N LYS A 62 -0.42 -9.46 10.67
CA LYS A 62 -0.48 -8.05 10.24
C LYS A 62 -1.60 -7.28 10.92
N PHE A 63 -1.26 -6.08 11.39
CA PHE A 63 -2.21 -5.11 11.92
C PHE A 63 -3.06 -4.53 10.78
N PHE A 64 -4.37 -4.72 10.85
CA PHE A 64 -5.31 -4.12 9.91
C PHE A 64 -6.32 -3.26 10.66
N MET A 65 -6.55 -2.02 10.22
CA MET A 65 -7.54 -1.13 10.83
C MET A 65 -8.97 -1.72 10.77
N GLN A 66 -9.23 -2.55 9.76
CA GLN A 66 -10.49 -3.31 9.63
C GLN A 66 -10.75 -4.24 10.81
N MET A 67 -9.73 -4.60 11.60
CA MET A 67 -9.93 -5.41 12.81
C MET A 67 -10.74 -4.67 13.88
N HIS A 68 -10.76 -3.33 13.86
CA HIS A 68 -11.59 -2.55 14.78
C HIS A 68 -13.09 -2.73 14.50
N ALA A 69 -13.44 -3.19 13.30
CA ALA A 69 -14.82 -3.58 12.98
C ALA A 69 -15.30 -4.82 13.75
N PHE A 70 -14.45 -5.50 14.54
CA PHE A 70 -14.89 -6.56 15.46
C PHE A 70 -15.25 -6.03 16.85
N GLY A 71 -14.69 -4.89 17.27
CA GLY A 71 -14.95 -4.31 18.60
C GLY A 71 -16.41 -3.88 18.75
N PHE A 72 -16.90 -3.05 17.83
CA PHE A 72 -18.28 -2.54 17.90
C PHE A 72 -19.36 -3.64 17.85
N PRO A 73 -19.34 -4.59 16.89
CA PRO A 73 -20.37 -5.62 16.83
C PRO A 73 -20.39 -6.54 18.05
N THR A 74 -19.22 -6.90 18.59
CA THR A 74 -19.14 -7.78 19.77
C THR A 74 -19.61 -7.08 21.05
N ALA A 75 -19.32 -5.78 21.19
CA ALA A 75 -19.88 -4.97 22.27
C ALA A 75 -21.42 -4.85 22.16
N ALA A 76 -21.94 -4.62 20.96
CA ALA A 76 -23.39 -4.56 20.72
C ALA A 76 -24.07 -5.90 21.04
N LEU A 77 -23.49 -7.03 20.63
CA LEU A 77 -24.03 -8.35 20.96
C LEU A 77 -23.97 -8.64 22.47
N ALA A 78 -22.89 -8.24 23.15
CA ALA A 78 -22.77 -8.38 24.60
C ALA A 78 -23.82 -7.57 25.35
N TRP A 79 -24.10 -6.33 24.92
CA TRP A 79 -25.18 -5.53 25.49
C TRP A 79 -26.54 -6.18 25.25
N ALA A 80 -26.83 -6.60 24.02
CA ALA A 80 -28.10 -7.30 23.72
C ALA A 80 -28.28 -8.56 24.60
N ALA A 81 -27.20 -9.30 24.88
CA ALA A 81 -27.23 -10.46 25.77
C ALA A 81 -27.53 -10.08 27.23
N VAL A 82 -27.01 -8.95 27.71
CA VAL A 82 -27.33 -8.43 29.06
C VAL A 82 -28.80 -8.05 29.17
N LEU A 83 -29.37 -7.39 28.15
CA LEU A 83 -30.80 -7.06 28.13
C LEU A 83 -31.68 -8.31 28.05
N TYR A 84 -31.26 -9.31 27.29
CA TYR A 84 -31.95 -10.59 27.22
C TYR A 84 -31.94 -11.33 28.56
N ASP A 85 -30.81 -11.34 29.26
CA ASP A 85 -30.73 -11.89 30.62
C ASP A 85 -31.59 -11.12 31.61
N GLY A 86 -31.61 -9.78 31.54
CA GLY A 86 -32.49 -8.96 32.37
C GLY A 86 -33.98 -9.26 32.18
N THR A 87 -34.35 -9.74 30.99
CA THR A 87 -35.73 -10.10 30.62
C THR A 87 -36.11 -11.53 31.05
N VAL A 88 -35.25 -12.51 30.76
CA VAL A 88 -35.58 -13.94 30.92
C VAL A 88 -35.09 -14.51 32.26
N GLN A 89 -34.00 -13.96 32.81
CA GLN A 89 -33.47 -14.25 34.16
C GLN A 89 -33.23 -15.73 34.45
N THR A 90 -32.66 -16.47 33.49
CA THR A 90 -32.27 -17.87 33.70
C THR A 90 -30.76 -18.01 33.93
N ALA A 91 -30.33 -19.13 34.51
CA ALA A 91 -28.90 -19.41 34.63
C ALA A 91 -28.18 -19.43 33.27
N LEU A 92 -28.84 -19.94 32.22
CA LEU A 92 -28.29 -20.01 30.88
C LEU A 92 -28.09 -18.63 30.26
N THR A 93 -29.08 -17.73 30.38
CA THR A 93 -28.98 -16.37 29.84
C THR A 93 -27.90 -15.55 30.55
N LYS A 94 -27.73 -15.77 31.86
CA LYS A 94 -26.67 -15.12 32.64
C LYS A 94 -25.29 -15.57 32.21
N VAL A 95 -25.09 -16.87 32.02
CA VAL A 95 -23.83 -17.43 31.51
C VAL A 95 -23.55 -16.87 30.11
N LEU A 96 -24.55 -16.83 29.23
CA LEU A 96 -24.42 -16.29 27.89
C LEU A 96 -23.99 -14.80 27.90
N ALA A 97 -24.62 -13.97 28.73
CA ALA A 97 -24.26 -12.57 28.89
C ALA A 97 -22.81 -12.40 29.36
N VAL A 98 -22.40 -13.15 30.39
CA VAL A 98 -21.01 -13.13 30.90
C VAL A 98 -20.01 -13.53 29.81
N VAL A 99 -20.29 -14.60 29.06
CA VAL A 99 -19.42 -15.05 27.96
C VAL A 99 -19.29 -13.97 26.88
N CYS A 100 -20.40 -13.36 26.44
CA CYS A 100 -20.36 -12.30 25.45
C CYS A 100 -19.57 -11.07 25.94
N ILE A 101 -19.72 -10.68 27.20
CA ILE A 101 -18.93 -9.60 27.83
C ILE A 101 -17.45 -9.95 27.82
N CYS A 102 -17.07 -11.13 28.31
CA CYS A 102 -15.67 -11.56 28.33
C CYS A 102 -15.05 -11.53 26.93
N VAL A 103 -15.76 -12.04 25.92
CA VAL A 103 -15.30 -12.03 24.53
C VAL A 103 -15.12 -10.59 24.01
N ALA A 104 -16.09 -9.71 24.24
CA ALA A 104 -16.01 -8.30 23.84
C ALA A 104 -14.82 -7.59 24.51
N CYS A 105 -14.60 -7.83 25.81
CA CYS A 105 -13.47 -7.27 26.56
C CYS A 105 -12.12 -7.78 26.02
N VAL A 106 -11.97 -9.09 25.77
CA VAL A 106 -10.73 -9.67 25.23
C VAL A 106 -10.43 -9.09 23.85
N ILE A 107 -11.43 -9.03 22.96
CA ILE A 107 -11.27 -8.47 21.61
C ILE A 107 -10.86 -7.00 21.70
N SER A 108 -11.53 -6.21 22.54
CA SER A 108 -11.22 -4.79 22.73
C SER A 108 -9.81 -4.60 23.28
N PHE A 109 -9.41 -5.40 24.27
CA PHE A 109 -8.05 -5.38 24.82
C PHE A 109 -6.99 -5.70 23.76
N VAL A 110 -7.18 -6.78 22.99
CA VAL A 110 -6.24 -7.16 21.91
C VAL A 110 -6.16 -6.08 20.84
N LEU A 111 -7.29 -5.48 20.45
CA LEU A 111 -7.32 -4.38 19.48
C LEU A 111 -6.57 -3.16 20.01
N THR A 112 -6.81 -2.76 21.26
CA THR A 112 -6.10 -1.65 21.91
C THR A 112 -4.60 -1.92 21.98
N MET A 113 -4.18 -3.10 22.43
CA MET A 113 -2.76 -3.48 22.49
C MET A 113 -2.10 -3.47 21.10
N ARG A 114 -2.81 -3.97 20.07
CA ARG A 114 -2.34 -3.92 18.69
C ARG A 114 -2.23 -2.49 18.16
N THR A 115 -3.16 -1.61 18.51
CA THR A 115 -3.11 -0.18 18.17
C THR A 115 -1.94 0.51 18.85
N LEU A 116 -1.74 0.31 20.16
CA LEU A 116 -0.58 0.85 20.88
C LEU A 116 0.75 0.35 20.29
N ALA A 117 0.85 -0.95 19.99
CA ALA A 117 2.02 -1.52 19.32
C ALA A 117 2.24 -0.94 17.92
N GLY A 118 1.16 -0.65 17.19
CA GLY A 118 1.21 0.07 15.93
C GLY A 118 1.74 1.50 16.11
N ILE A 119 1.27 2.22 17.14
CA ILE A 119 1.64 3.63 17.39
C ILE A 119 3.12 3.69 17.72
N ALA A 120 3.58 2.82 18.61
CA ALA A 120 4.99 2.68 18.99
C ALA A 120 5.89 2.36 17.78
N ARG A 121 5.35 1.69 16.74
CA ARG A 121 6.06 1.38 15.50
C ARG A 121 5.92 2.45 14.42
N LEU A 122 5.25 3.57 14.70
CA LEU A 122 4.89 4.61 13.73
C LEU A 122 4.17 4.04 12.49
N LYS A 123 3.28 3.05 12.70
CA LYS A 123 2.57 2.32 11.64
C LYS A 123 1.05 2.44 11.70
N VAL A 124 0.50 3.20 12.64
CA VAL A 124 -0.97 3.44 12.69
C VAL A 124 -1.33 4.54 11.72
N PHE A 125 -2.48 4.37 11.07
CA PHE A 125 -2.99 5.27 10.04
C PHE A 125 -2.13 5.40 8.79
N ILE A 126 -1.06 4.61 8.64
CA ILE A 126 -0.43 4.40 7.34
C ILE A 126 -1.35 3.45 6.58
N PRO A 127 -2.08 3.91 5.54
CA PRO A 127 -2.90 3.00 4.75
C PRO A 127 -1.98 1.91 4.21
N GLU A 128 -2.29 0.64 4.50
CA GLU A 128 -1.68 -0.43 3.74
C GLU A 128 -2.11 -0.21 2.29
N HIS A 129 -1.18 0.26 1.46
CA HIS A 129 -1.39 0.32 0.03
C HIS A 129 -1.70 -1.12 -0.40
N LYS A 130 -2.96 -1.43 -0.73
CA LYS A 130 -3.27 -2.69 -1.42
C LYS A 130 -2.38 -2.66 -2.65
N TRP A 131 -1.42 -3.57 -2.69
CA TRP A 131 -0.48 -3.69 -3.77
C TRP A 131 -0.99 -4.73 -4.75
N GLY A 132 -0.42 -4.71 -5.93
CA GLY A 132 -0.82 -5.47 -7.11
C GLY A 132 0.33 -5.47 -8.13
N PRO A 133 0.18 -6.18 -9.25
CA PRO A 133 1.14 -6.15 -10.35
C PRO A 133 1.54 -4.72 -10.76
N MET A 134 0.56 -3.82 -10.87
CA MET A 134 0.78 -2.42 -11.25
C MET A 134 1.38 -1.55 -10.14
N SER A 135 1.67 -2.08 -8.95
CA SER A 135 2.29 -1.31 -7.85
C SER A 135 3.75 -0.95 -8.10
N HIS A 136 4.40 -1.58 -9.07
CA HIS A 136 5.76 -1.21 -9.46
C HIS A 136 5.85 0.24 -9.97
N LEU A 137 4.81 0.78 -10.63
CA LEU A 137 4.77 2.17 -11.12
C LEU A 137 4.80 3.22 -10.01
N PRO A 138 3.86 3.25 -9.03
CA PRO A 138 3.92 4.24 -7.95
C PRO A 138 5.15 4.06 -7.04
N LEU A 139 5.67 2.84 -6.90
CA LEU A 139 6.91 2.60 -6.15
C LEU A 139 8.15 3.13 -6.88
N PHE A 140 8.18 3.07 -8.22
CA PHE A 140 9.17 3.79 -9.00
C PHE A 140 9.07 5.31 -8.77
N GLN A 141 7.87 5.87 -8.79
CA GLN A 141 7.67 7.32 -8.56
C GLN A 141 8.17 7.73 -7.19
N GLU A 142 7.95 6.90 -6.17
CA GLU A 142 8.46 7.14 -4.82
C GLU A 142 10.00 7.09 -4.74
N ALA A 143 10.63 6.14 -5.43
CA ALA A 143 12.09 6.11 -5.56
C ALA A 143 12.62 7.34 -6.31
N ALA A 144 11.91 7.77 -7.36
CA ALA A 144 12.22 8.97 -8.12
C ALA A 144 12.09 10.23 -7.27
N ARG A 145 11.05 10.37 -6.44
CA ARG A 145 10.93 11.48 -5.46
C ARG A 145 12.12 11.53 -4.51
N THR A 146 12.58 10.37 -4.03
CA THR A 146 13.74 10.28 -3.13
C THR A 146 15.03 10.72 -3.83
N LEU A 147 15.22 10.32 -5.10
CA LEU A 147 16.33 10.77 -5.93
C LEU A 147 16.26 12.27 -6.21
N LEU A 148 15.10 12.79 -6.61
CA LEU A 148 14.87 14.20 -6.89
C LEU A 148 15.11 15.07 -5.66
N ALA A 149 14.71 14.62 -4.46
CA ALA A 149 15.02 15.33 -3.22
C ALA A 149 16.54 15.46 -3.01
N ARG A 150 17.30 14.38 -3.24
CA ARG A 150 18.77 14.39 -3.14
C ARG A 150 19.42 15.26 -4.21
N ILE A 151 18.89 15.22 -5.43
CA ILE A 151 19.33 16.07 -6.54
C ILE A 151 19.11 17.54 -6.18
N GLY A 152 17.94 17.90 -5.65
CA GLY A 152 17.62 19.25 -5.17
C GLY A 152 18.61 19.73 -4.13
N THR A 153 18.83 18.97 -3.05
CA THR A 153 19.79 19.33 -1.99
C THR A 153 21.22 19.45 -2.51
N THR A 154 21.64 18.59 -3.45
CA THR A 154 22.99 18.63 -4.02
C THR A 154 23.15 19.84 -4.95
N THR A 155 22.10 20.20 -5.67
CA THR A 155 22.10 21.36 -6.57
C THR A 155 22.12 22.67 -5.79
N GLU A 156 21.36 22.75 -4.69
CA GLU A 156 21.41 23.90 -3.77
C GLU A 156 22.81 24.09 -3.19
N ALA A 157 23.43 23.03 -2.67
CA ALA A 157 24.79 23.09 -2.14
C ALA A 157 25.83 23.45 -3.22
N LEU A 158 25.67 22.95 -4.45
CA LEU A 158 26.56 23.30 -5.58
C LEU A 158 26.39 24.77 -6.00
N ALA A 159 25.20 25.35 -5.87
CA ALA A 159 24.99 26.76 -6.16
C ALA A 159 25.68 27.67 -5.12
N GLU A 160 25.78 27.23 -3.87
CA GLU A 160 26.51 27.93 -2.80
C GLU A 160 28.04 27.79 -2.96
N ASP A 161 28.52 26.65 -3.41
CA ASP A 161 29.94 26.40 -3.72
C ASP A 161 30.14 25.81 -5.13
N PRO A 162 30.13 26.67 -6.18
CA PRO A 162 30.28 26.23 -7.57
C PRO A 162 31.60 25.54 -7.88
N SER A 163 32.63 25.75 -7.06
CA SER A 163 33.97 25.18 -7.23
C SER A 163 34.06 23.71 -6.79
N ASN A 164 33.01 23.20 -6.14
CA ASN A 164 33.00 21.88 -5.54
C ASN A 164 32.80 20.76 -6.56
N THR A 165 33.89 20.26 -7.11
CA THR A 165 33.90 19.16 -8.09
C THR A 165 33.26 17.87 -7.57
N ARG A 166 33.31 17.63 -6.26
CA ARG A 166 32.67 16.45 -5.64
C ARG A 166 31.16 16.55 -5.70
N LEU A 167 30.58 17.71 -5.36
CA LEU A 167 29.14 17.95 -5.47
C LEU A 167 28.66 17.81 -6.91
N LEU A 168 29.40 18.38 -7.88
CA LEU A 168 29.08 18.24 -9.30
C LEU A 168 29.09 16.77 -9.75
N SER A 169 30.09 15.99 -9.33
CA SER A 169 30.17 14.56 -9.67
C SER A 169 29.02 13.75 -9.05
N SER A 170 28.66 14.04 -7.80
CA SER A 170 27.54 13.40 -7.10
C SER A 170 26.20 13.76 -7.74
N LEU A 171 26.04 15.02 -8.15
CA LEU A 171 24.87 15.50 -8.88
C LEU A 171 24.74 14.78 -10.22
N LYS A 172 25.82 14.71 -11.02
CA LYS A 172 25.83 14.00 -12.31
C LYS A 172 25.45 12.53 -12.13
N ASN A 173 26.03 11.83 -11.16
CA ASN A 173 25.71 10.42 -10.89
C ASN A 173 24.23 10.24 -10.48
N SER A 174 23.72 11.10 -9.60
CA SER A 174 22.32 11.05 -9.16
C SER A 174 21.36 11.37 -10.30
N TRP A 175 21.72 12.34 -11.13
CA TRP A 175 20.98 12.73 -12.32
C TRP A 175 20.95 11.59 -13.34
N THR A 176 22.08 10.97 -13.67
CA THR A 176 22.14 9.80 -14.57
C THR A 176 21.28 8.64 -14.07
N ASN A 177 21.28 8.37 -12.76
CA ASN A 177 20.39 7.36 -12.19
C ASN A 177 18.92 7.73 -12.36
N PHE A 178 18.57 8.99 -12.10
CA PHE A 178 17.21 9.48 -12.28
C PHE A 178 16.77 9.43 -13.75
N THR A 179 17.59 9.91 -14.69
CA THR A 179 17.25 9.91 -16.12
C THR A 179 17.12 8.50 -16.65
N THR A 180 17.99 7.57 -16.23
CA THR A 180 17.89 6.15 -16.59
C THR A 180 16.52 5.58 -16.22
N ILE A 181 16.09 5.74 -14.97
CA ILE A 181 14.79 5.20 -14.53
C ILE A 181 13.60 5.97 -15.12
N ASN A 182 13.71 7.30 -15.23
CA ASN A 182 12.61 8.15 -15.69
C ASN A 182 12.34 7.92 -17.18
N THR A 183 13.38 7.88 -18.01
CA THR A 183 13.25 7.58 -19.44
C THR A 183 12.71 6.17 -19.64
N PHE A 184 13.25 5.17 -18.94
CA PHE A 184 12.77 3.79 -19.03
C PHE A 184 11.28 3.66 -18.67
N TYR A 185 10.86 4.19 -17.53
CA TYR A 185 9.47 4.12 -17.09
C TYR A 185 8.53 4.99 -17.92
N SER A 186 9.00 6.14 -18.42
CA SER A 186 8.19 6.99 -19.30
C SER A 186 7.89 6.28 -20.62
N THR A 187 8.86 5.56 -21.19
CA THR A 187 8.66 4.72 -22.37
C THR A 187 7.65 3.60 -22.12
N ILE A 188 7.80 2.84 -21.03
CA ILE A 188 6.85 1.79 -20.66
C ILE A 188 5.44 2.36 -20.44
N LYS A 189 5.33 3.47 -19.72
CA LYS A 189 4.04 4.14 -19.49
C LYS A 189 3.39 4.54 -20.80
N ARG A 190 4.14 5.17 -21.70
CA ARG A 190 3.67 5.68 -22.99
C ARG A 190 3.24 4.57 -23.93
N ASN A 191 4.04 3.53 -24.05
CA ASN A 191 3.86 2.51 -25.08
C ASN A 191 2.89 1.41 -24.65
N ILE A 192 2.77 1.15 -23.33
CA ILE A 192 2.10 -0.06 -22.83
C ILE A 192 1.04 0.31 -21.79
N CYS A 193 1.43 0.90 -20.66
CA CYS A 193 0.50 1.08 -19.55
C CYS A 193 -0.66 2.04 -19.89
N LEU A 194 -0.35 3.26 -20.35
CA LEU A 194 -1.35 4.30 -20.58
C LEU A 194 -2.28 3.98 -21.77
N PRO A 195 -1.80 3.42 -22.90
CA PRO A 195 -2.69 2.95 -23.96
C PRO A 195 -3.66 1.88 -23.47
N GLN A 196 -3.16 0.82 -22.80
CA GLN A 196 -4.03 -0.24 -22.29
C GLN A 196 -5.01 0.28 -21.22
N ILE A 197 -4.64 1.27 -20.40
CA ILE A 197 -5.57 1.94 -19.48
C ILE A 197 -6.60 2.76 -20.26
N GLY A 198 -6.19 3.44 -21.32
CA GLY A 198 -7.04 4.22 -22.21
C GLY A 198 -8.09 3.38 -22.93
N ASP A 199 -7.82 2.11 -23.21
CA ASP A 199 -8.80 1.17 -23.78
C ASP A 199 -9.98 0.93 -22.83
N PHE A 200 -9.74 0.94 -21.51
CA PHE A 200 -10.81 0.84 -20.49
C PHE A 200 -11.43 2.19 -20.15
N PHE A 201 -10.64 3.27 -20.20
CA PHE A 201 -11.03 4.62 -19.79
C PHE A 201 -10.55 5.66 -20.81
N PRO A 202 -11.23 5.78 -21.97
CA PRO A 202 -10.78 6.66 -23.05
C PRO A 202 -10.63 8.12 -22.60
N GLY A 203 -9.46 8.70 -22.92
CA GLY A 203 -9.14 10.11 -22.63
C GLY A 203 -8.58 10.36 -21.22
N HIS A 204 -8.72 9.42 -20.29
CA HIS A 204 -8.27 9.58 -18.90
C HIS A 204 -6.74 9.68 -18.77
N GLN A 205 -6.01 9.16 -19.77
CA GLN A 205 -4.55 9.16 -19.84
C GLN A 205 -3.92 10.39 -20.50
N ALA A 206 -4.72 11.27 -21.12
CA ALA A 206 -4.22 12.33 -22.00
C ALA A 206 -3.29 13.32 -21.26
N GLN A 207 -3.70 13.76 -20.06
CA GLN A 207 -2.88 14.68 -19.26
C GLN A 207 -1.57 14.03 -18.78
N ALA A 208 -1.62 12.75 -18.38
CA ALA A 208 -0.40 12.03 -18.00
C ALA A 208 0.59 11.89 -19.16
N LEU A 209 0.10 11.70 -20.39
CA LEU A 209 0.95 11.67 -21.59
C LEU A 209 1.56 13.05 -21.88
N ALA A 210 0.77 14.12 -21.82
CA ALA A 210 1.25 15.48 -22.03
C ALA A 210 2.32 15.86 -21.00
N ASN A 211 2.08 15.59 -19.72
CA ASN A 211 3.03 15.87 -18.64
C ASN A 211 4.35 15.09 -18.82
N ASN A 212 4.29 13.82 -19.24
CA ASN A 212 5.51 13.05 -19.52
C ASN A 212 6.33 13.66 -20.67
N GLU A 213 5.68 14.22 -21.69
CA GLU A 213 6.38 14.88 -22.79
C GLU A 213 7.05 16.18 -22.33
N THR A 214 6.36 16.99 -21.53
CA THR A 214 6.97 18.18 -20.90
C THR A 214 8.14 17.81 -20.01
N MET A 215 8.04 16.73 -19.22
CA MET A 215 9.15 16.23 -18.40
C MET A 215 10.38 15.87 -19.25
N ILE A 216 10.20 15.24 -20.41
CA ILE A 216 11.32 14.91 -21.31
C ILE A 216 11.98 16.17 -21.85
N GLN A 217 11.19 17.17 -22.25
CA GLN A 217 11.71 18.44 -22.76
C GLN A 217 12.53 19.20 -21.70
N GLU A 218 12.04 19.28 -20.46
CA GLU A 218 12.77 19.90 -19.36
C GLU A 218 14.03 19.10 -18.96
N GLN A 219 13.96 17.77 -19.01
CA GLN A 219 15.11 16.90 -18.79
C GLN A 219 16.24 17.22 -19.78
N MET A 220 15.93 17.39 -21.07
CA MET A 220 16.92 17.75 -22.09
C MET A 220 17.59 19.10 -21.84
N LYS A 221 16.87 20.08 -21.27
CA LYS A 221 17.46 21.38 -20.90
C LYS A 221 18.47 21.22 -19.77
N ILE A 222 18.15 20.40 -18.76
CA ILE A 222 19.06 20.11 -17.65
C ILE A 222 20.30 19.34 -18.14
N ASP A 223 20.11 18.37 -19.04
CA ASP A 223 21.22 17.63 -19.66
C ASP A 223 22.20 18.57 -20.39
N ALA A 224 21.68 19.58 -21.09
CA ALA A 224 22.50 20.60 -21.75
C ALA A 224 23.28 21.46 -20.72
N LEU A 225 22.63 21.88 -19.63
CA LEU A 225 23.27 22.66 -18.56
C LEU A 225 24.39 21.89 -17.86
N LEU A 226 24.17 20.59 -17.57
CA LEU A 226 25.16 19.72 -16.92
C LEU A 226 26.34 19.35 -17.83
N SER A 227 26.15 19.44 -19.15
CA SER A 227 27.18 19.18 -20.16
C SER A 227 28.06 20.40 -20.46
N SER A 228 27.64 21.61 -20.05
CA SER A 228 28.42 22.84 -20.23
C SER A 228 29.69 22.85 -19.36
N PRO A 229 30.86 23.24 -19.90
CA PRO A 229 32.12 23.31 -19.17
C PRO A 229 32.16 24.42 -18.11
N ALA A 230 31.34 25.46 -18.27
CA ALA A 230 31.10 26.51 -17.28
C ALA A 230 29.61 26.49 -16.93
N ALA A 231 29.19 25.43 -16.21
CA ALA A 231 27.80 25.29 -15.80
C ALA A 231 27.39 26.53 -14.98
N ASP A 232 26.48 27.33 -15.52
CA ASP A 232 25.81 28.38 -14.77
C ASP A 232 25.00 27.72 -13.66
N THR A 233 25.57 27.72 -12.45
CA THR A 233 24.98 27.02 -11.29
C THR A 233 23.67 27.64 -10.85
N VAL A 234 23.45 28.93 -11.14
CA VAL A 234 22.19 29.63 -10.85
C VAL A 234 21.12 29.16 -11.83
N ALA A 235 21.42 29.15 -13.13
CA ALA A 235 20.50 28.63 -14.14
C ALA A 235 20.17 27.14 -13.90
N LEU A 236 21.18 26.33 -13.55
CA LEU A 236 21.01 24.93 -13.20
C LEU A 236 20.10 24.75 -11.98
N LYS A 237 20.30 25.54 -10.91
CA LYS A 237 19.45 25.51 -9.72
C LYS A 237 17.99 25.83 -10.05
N THR A 238 17.74 26.89 -10.80
CA THR A 238 16.38 27.27 -11.20
C THR A 238 15.73 26.17 -12.03
N ALA A 239 16.40 25.71 -13.09
CA ALA A 239 15.88 24.65 -13.96
C ALA A 239 15.60 23.35 -13.20
N MET A 240 16.49 22.97 -12.27
CA MET A 240 16.32 21.76 -11.46
C MET A 240 15.15 21.90 -10.49
N THR A 241 14.95 23.07 -9.89
CA THR A 241 13.84 23.35 -8.97
C THR A 241 12.50 23.23 -9.69
N ASP A 242 12.39 23.88 -10.85
CA ASP A 242 11.19 23.85 -11.68
C ASP A 242 10.89 22.41 -12.15
N PHE A 243 11.92 21.68 -12.57
CA PHE A 243 11.79 20.30 -12.99
C PHE A 243 11.38 19.35 -11.86
N ILE A 244 11.94 19.51 -10.66
CA ILE A 244 11.54 18.73 -9.49
C ILE A 244 10.07 18.96 -9.17
N GLN A 245 9.60 20.21 -9.25
CA GLN A 245 8.20 20.53 -9.02
C GLN A 245 7.30 19.90 -10.10
N LEU A 246 7.66 20.03 -11.38
CA LEU A 246 6.96 19.39 -12.49
C LEU A 246 6.85 17.86 -12.31
N CYS A 247 7.93 17.21 -11.87
CA CYS A 247 7.92 15.77 -11.60
C CYS A 247 6.94 15.41 -10.49
N ARG A 248 6.93 16.18 -9.39
CA ARG A 248 6.00 15.98 -8.27
C ARG A 248 4.56 16.08 -8.73
N ASP A 249 4.21 17.18 -9.41
CA ASP A 249 2.85 17.42 -9.90
C ASP A 249 2.41 16.31 -10.88
N THR A 250 3.32 15.85 -11.73
CA THR A 250 3.06 14.75 -12.66
C THR A 250 2.83 13.43 -11.94
N TYR A 251 3.65 13.13 -10.92
CA TYR A 251 3.51 11.89 -10.16
C TYR A 251 2.23 11.89 -9.33
N ASP A 252 1.91 13.01 -8.69
CA ASP A 252 0.70 13.18 -7.89
C ASP A 252 -0.55 13.06 -8.77
N HIS A 253 -0.57 13.67 -9.95
CA HIS A 253 -1.65 13.48 -10.93
C HIS A 253 -1.88 12.00 -11.29
N VAL A 254 -0.80 11.25 -11.58
CA VAL A 254 -0.91 9.81 -11.89
C VAL A 254 -1.43 9.03 -10.69
N GLU A 255 -1.00 9.36 -9.48
CA GLU A 255 -1.42 8.67 -8.25
C GLU A 255 -2.86 9.00 -7.83
N ASP A 256 -3.31 10.23 -8.08
CA ASP A 256 -4.64 10.70 -7.67
C ASP A 256 -5.71 10.40 -8.73
N HIS A 257 -5.35 10.32 -10.01
CA HIS A 257 -6.33 10.17 -11.08
C HIS A 257 -6.22 8.85 -11.83
N ILE A 258 -5.01 8.38 -12.15
CA ILE A 258 -4.84 7.13 -12.92
C ILE A 258 -4.89 5.91 -12.00
N ARG A 259 -4.11 5.91 -10.93
CA ARG A 259 -3.95 4.76 -10.02
C ARG A 259 -5.26 4.29 -9.39
N PRO A 260 -6.20 5.15 -8.92
CA PRO A 260 -7.44 4.68 -8.31
C PRO A 260 -8.32 3.95 -9.31
N VAL A 261 -8.34 4.41 -10.57
CA VAL A 261 -9.09 3.80 -11.67
C VAL A 261 -8.53 2.43 -12.00
N VAL A 262 -7.22 2.33 -12.21
CA VAL A 262 -6.52 1.04 -12.44
C VAL A 262 -6.82 0.05 -11.31
N ARG A 263 -6.70 0.50 -10.07
CA ARG A 263 -6.87 -0.37 -8.90
C ARG A 263 -8.31 -0.84 -8.69
N ARG A 264 -9.29 0.02 -8.98
CA ARG A 264 -10.70 -0.26 -8.69
C ARG A 264 -11.38 -1.04 -9.80
N TYR A 265 -11.03 -0.75 -11.05
CA TYR A 265 -11.81 -1.21 -12.19
C TYR A 265 -11.06 -2.16 -13.12
N ILE A 266 -9.72 -2.14 -13.16
CA ILE A 266 -8.97 -3.07 -14.00
C ILE A 266 -8.77 -4.39 -13.23
N PRO A 267 -9.27 -5.53 -13.74
CA PRO A 267 -9.14 -6.82 -13.07
C PRO A 267 -7.68 -7.23 -12.86
N GLY A 268 -7.41 -7.95 -11.76
CA GLY A 268 -6.07 -8.46 -11.45
C GLY A 268 -5.38 -9.23 -12.59
N PRO A 269 -6.06 -10.12 -13.33
CA PRO A 269 -5.46 -10.80 -14.49
C PRO A 269 -5.01 -9.84 -15.61
N VAL A 270 -5.78 -8.77 -15.86
CA VAL A 270 -5.41 -7.75 -16.86
C VAL A 270 -4.20 -6.94 -16.37
N GLN A 271 -4.16 -6.58 -15.08
CA GLN A 271 -2.99 -5.93 -14.49
C GLN A 271 -1.72 -6.79 -14.60
N LYS A 272 -1.83 -8.12 -14.43
CA LYS A 272 -0.71 -9.04 -14.66
C LYS A 272 -0.28 -9.02 -16.12
N LYS A 273 -1.22 -9.09 -17.06
CA LYS A 273 -0.93 -9.03 -18.49
C LYS A 273 -0.19 -7.74 -18.85
N ILE A 274 -0.68 -6.57 -18.43
CA ILE A 274 0.00 -5.28 -18.64
C ILE A 274 1.45 -5.36 -18.16
N MET A 275 1.68 -5.91 -16.97
CA MET A 275 3.03 -6.02 -16.41
C MET A 275 3.93 -7.00 -17.17
N VAL A 276 3.39 -8.11 -17.68
CA VAL A 276 4.10 -9.04 -18.56
C VAL A 276 4.46 -8.35 -19.87
N ASP A 277 3.51 -7.65 -20.49
CA ASP A 277 3.74 -6.88 -21.71
C ASP A 277 4.84 -5.82 -21.49
N CYS A 278 4.82 -5.12 -20.33
CA CYS A 278 5.89 -4.20 -19.94
C CYS A 278 7.26 -4.86 -19.85
N TRP A 279 7.29 -6.09 -19.34
CA TRP A 279 8.54 -6.82 -19.18
C TRP A 279 9.11 -7.28 -20.51
N ASP A 280 8.26 -7.82 -21.38
CA ASP A 280 8.66 -8.45 -22.63
C ASP A 280 8.98 -7.43 -23.73
N ASP A 281 8.28 -6.28 -23.78
CA ASP A 281 8.51 -5.23 -24.77
C ASP A 281 9.69 -4.31 -24.40
N ALA A 282 9.96 -4.12 -23.11
CA ALA A 282 11.07 -3.27 -22.68
C ALA A 282 12.44 -3.97 -22.83
N PRO A 283 13.51 -3.23 -23.18
CA PRO A 283 14.86 -3.79 -23.27
C PRO A 283 15.31 -4.44 -21.95
N LYS A 284 15.92 -5.63 -22.04
CA LYS A 284 16.38 -6.41 -20.87
C LYS A 284 17.42 -5.65 -20.05
N GLU A 285 18.31 -4.94 -20.74
CA GLU A 285 19.34 -4.09 -20.15
C GLU A 285 18.71 -2.94 -19.36
N GLY A 286 17.55 -2.44 -19.81
CA GLY A 286 16.79 -1.40 -19.11
C GLY A 286 16.27 -1.88 -17.77
N TRP A 287 15.74 -3.11 -17.69
CA TRP A 287 15.35 -3.72 -16.41
C TRP A 287 16.55 -3.96 -15.48
N TRP A 288 17.66 -4.42 -16.05
CA TRP A 288 18.90 -4.67 -15.30
C TRP A 288 19.44 -3.40 -14.63
N ALA A 289 19.38 -2.27 -15.33
CA ALA A 289 19.75 -0.97 -14.77
C ALA A 289 18.69 -0.43 -13.78
N THR A 290 17.41 -0.51 -14.14
CA THR A 290 16.35 0.21 -13.43
C THR A 290 15.94 -0.45 -12.11
N ILE A 291 15.79 -1.78 -12.06
CA ILE A 291 15.30 -2.48 -10.86
C ILE A 291 16.17 -2.19 -9.64
N PRO A 292 17.51 -2.31 -9.71
CA PRO A 292 18.36 -2.03 -8.56
C PRO A 292 18.31 -0.56 -8.14
N ILE A 293 18.30 0.38 -9.09
CA ILE A 293 18.21 1.82 -8.79
C ILE A 293 16.92 2.12 -8.01
N VAL A 294 15.77 1.57 -8.44
CA VAL A 294 14.50 1.76 -7.73
C VAL A 294 14.56 1.16 -6.32
N VAL A 295 15.02 -0.09 -6.18
CA VAL A 295 15.11 -0.76 -4.88
C VAL A 295 16.03 0.00 -3.91
N GLN A 296 17.17 0.50 -4.40
CA GLN A 296 18.14 1.25 -3.61
C GLN A 296 17.57 2.57 -3.09
N ASN A 297 16.73 3.24 -3.90
CA ASN A 297 16.21 4.58 -3.59
C ASN A 297 14.81 4.58 -2.96
N LEU A 298 14.17 3.43 -2.78
CA LEU A 298 12.96 3.34 -1.96
C LEU A 298 13.31 3.55 -0.47
N PRO A 299 12.64 4.47 0.25
CA PRO A 299 13.02 4.84 1.61
C PRO A 299 12.71 3.75 2.63
N MET A 300 11.64 2.96 2.44
CA MET A 300 11.23 1.94 3.39
C MET A 300 11.51 0.52 2.88
N GLN A 301 12.02 -0.35 3.77
CA GLN A 301 12.21 -1.77 3.47
C GLN A 301 10.91 -2.45 2.99
N ALA A 302 9.75 -2.07 3.53
CA ALA A 302 8.46 -2.60 3.13
C ALA A 302 8.10 -2.23 1.67
N GLN A 303 8.46 -1.03 1.22
CA GLN A 303 8.27 -0.61 -0.17
C GLN A 303 9.18 -1.41 -1.10
N ARG A 304 10.46 -1.60 -0.72
CA ARG A 304 11.43 -2.43 -1.47
C ARG A 304 10.91 -3.84 -1.71
N LEU A 305 10.42 -4.48 -0.64
CA LEU A 305 9.79 -5.80 -0.74
C LEU A 305 8.56 -5.78 -1.65
N THR A 306 7.71 -4.76 -1.52
CA THR A 306 6.46 -4.66 -2.29
C THR A 306 6.77 -4.46 -3.78
N TYR A 307 7.81 -3.70 -4.09
CA TYR A 307 8.26 -3.47 -5.46
C TYR A 307 8.67 -4.80 -6.10
N ILE A 308 9.53 -5.58 -5.45
CA ILE A 308 9.96 -6.89 -5.97
C ILE A 308 8.76 -7.86 -6.05
N ARG A 309 7.91 -7.90 -5.01
CA ARG A 309 6.72 -8.77 -5.00
C ARG A 309 5.72 -8.42 -6.09
N ALA A 310 5.64 -7.16 -6.54
CA ALA A 310 4.80 -6.80 -7.68
C ALA A 310 5.24 -7.56 -8.94
N PHE A 311 6.54 -7.64 -9.22
CA PHE A 311 7.09 -8.44 -10.32
C PHE A 311 6.82 -9.93 -10.13
N LEU A 312 7.11 -10.48 -8.94
CA LEU A 312 6.89 -11.91 -8.70
C LEU A 312 5.43 -12.32 -8.76
N TRP A 313 4.51 -11.40 -8.47
CA TRP A 313 3.08 -11.69 -8.58
C TRP A 313 2.62 -11.77 -10.05
N ALA A 314 3.16 -10.90 -10.90
CA ALA A 314 2.87 -10.96 -12.33
C ALA A 314 3.59 -12.14 -13.02
N MET A 315 4.87 -12.33 -12.70
CA MET A 315 5.83 -13.18 -13.41
C MET A 315 6.68 -14.01 -12.43
N PRO A 316 6.08 -14.95 -11.68
CA PRO A 316 6.82 -15.78 -10.72
C PRO A 316 7.97 -16.58 -11.37
N GLU A 317 7.83 -16.95 -12.64
CA GLU A 317 8.85 -17.64 -13.43
C GLU A 317 10.14 -16.82 -13.63
N ARG A 318 10.08 -15.49 -13.48
CA ARG A 318 11.24 -14.59 -13.57
C ARG A 318 11.94 -14.36 -12.22
N CYS A 319 11.52 -15.03 -11.14
CA CYS A 319 12.02 -14.79 -9.78
C CYS A 319 13.55 -14.83 -9.67
N GLN A 320 14.19 -15.79 -10.32
CA GLN A 320 15.64 -15.95 -10.29
C GLN A 320 16.36 -14.82 -11.02
N GLN A 321 15.84 -14.39 -12.18
CA GLN A 321 16.40 -13.28 -12.94
C GLN A 321 16.33 -11.96 -12.16
N ILE A 322 15.16 -11.67 -11.56
CA ILE A 322 14.97 -10.50 -10.71
C ILE A 322 15.86 -10.57 -9.47
N GLY A 323 15.96 -11.76 -8.87
CA GLY A 323 16.88 -12.05 -7.76
C GLY A 323 18.32 -11.67 -8.07
N THR A 324 18.83 -12.10 -9.23
CA THR A 324 20.20 -11.79 -9.66
C THR A 324 20.40 -10.30 -9.92
N MET A 325 19.45 -9.63 -10.59
CA MET A 325 19.48 -8.17 -10.78
C MET A 325 19.64 -7.43 -9.45
N VAL A 326 18.81 -7.79 -8.47
CA VAL A 326 18.82 -7.16 -7.15
C VAL A 326 20.10 -7.49 -6.40
N ALA A 327 20.51 -8.76 -6.35
CA ALA A 327 21.70 -9.19 -5.62
C ALA A 327 22.99 -8.49 -6.10
N LEU A 328 23.11 -8.26 -7.40
CA LEU A 328 24.29 -7.62 -7.99
C LEU A 328 24.21 -6.09 -8.01
N GLY A 329 23.01 -5.51 -7.97
CA GLY A 329 22.82 -4.07 -8.17
C GLY A 329 22.53 -3.26 -6.91
N VAL A 330 22.26 -3.89 -5.76
CA VAL A 330 22.00 -3.18 -4.49
C VAL A 330 23.11 -3.40 -3.47
N ASP A 331 23.17 -2.55 -2.45
CA ASP A 331 24.16 -2.71 -1.38
C ASP A 331 23.94 -4.01 -0.56
N SER A 332 25.01 -4.52 0.05
CA SER A 332 25.01 -5.78 0.79
C SER A 332 24.03 -5.80 1.97
N VAL A 333 23.78 -4.65 2.61
CA VAL A 333 22.84 -4.52 3.73
C VAL A 333 21.41 -4.61 3.23
N THR A 334 21.09 -3.92 2.13
CA THR A 334 19.79 -4.01 1.47
C THR A 334 19.54 -5.43 0.97
N TRP A 335 20.52 -6.06 0.31
CA TRP A 335 20.41 -7.46 -0.13
C TRP A 335 20.17 -8.42 1.04
N TYR A 336 20.96 -8.31 2.11
CA TYR A 336 20.82 -9.15 3.30
C TYR A 336 19.40 -9.09 3.90
N ARG A 337 18.83 -7.89 3.99
CA ARG A 337 17.47 -7.70 4.52
C ARG A 337 16.41 -8.26 3.58
N LEU A 338 16.58 -8.06 2.26
CA LEU A 338 15.64 -8.57 1.25
C LEU A 338 15.61 -10.09 1.22
N LYS A 339 16.77 -10.76 1.15
CA LYS A 339 16.85 -12.22 1.07
C LYS A 339 16.29 -12.93 2.30
N HIS A 340 16.33 -12.28 3.47
CA HIS A 340 15.74 -12.85 4.69
C HIS A 340 14.20 -12.78 4.67
N GLN A 341 13.62 -11.76 4.04
CA GLN A 341 12.17 -11.53 4.01
C GLN A 341 11.49 -12.08 2.75
N LEU A 342 12.29 -12.40 1.73
CA LEU A 342 11.86 -12.90 0.43
C LEU A 342 12.86 -13.96 -0.07
N PRO A 343 12.97 -15.12 0.60
CA PRO A 343 13.98 -16.12 0.27
C PRO A 343 13.82 -16.71 -1.14
N GLU A 344 12.64 -16.61 -1.76
CA GLU A 344 12.36 -17.08 -3.12
C GLU A 344 13.15 -16.34 -4.22
N ILE A 345 13.65 -15.13 -3.95
CA ILE A 345 14.48 -14.37 -4.91
C ILE A 345 15.97 -14.66 -4.79
N ILE A 346 16.39 -15.55 -3.88
CA ILE A 346 17.81 -15.91 -3.79
C ILE A 346 18.20 -16.63 -5.10
N PRO A 347 19.21 -16.14 -5.83
CA PRO A 347 19.68 -16.82 -7.04
C PRO A 347 20.22 -18.22 -6.74
N ARG A 348 20.09 -19.15 -7.68
CA ARG A 348 20.77 -20.44 -7.61
C ARG A 348 22.28 -20.22 -7.56
N GLY A 349 22.95 -20.89 -6.62
CA GLY A 349 24.39 -20.76 -6.40
C GLY A 349 24.79 -19.70 -5.37
N GLU A 350 23.86 -18.84 -4.94
CA GLU A 350 24.10 -17.88 -3.86
C GLU A 350 23.97 -18.50 -2.47
N ALA A 351 24.73 -17.95 -1.51
CA ALA A 351 24.71 -18.42 -0.12
C ALA A 351 23.33 -18.20 0.51
N GLY A 352 22.69 -19.30 0.92
CA GLY A 352 21.34 -19.31 1.51
C GLY A 352 20.24 -19.77 0.56
N TRP A 353 20.56 -20.09 -0.70
CA TRP A 353 19.59 -20.71 -1.61
C TRP A 353 19.11 -22.06 -1.07
N LYS A 354 17.79 -22.28 -1.10
CA LYS A 354 17.15 -23.56 -0.76
C LYS A 354 16.17 -23.91 -1.87
N LYS A 355 16.05 -25.20 -2.19
CA LYS A 355 15.01 -25.71 -3.08
C LYS A 355 13.67 -25.62 -2.31
N PHE A 356 12.82 -24.68 -2.70
CA PHE A 356 11.47 -24.50 -2.15
C PHE A 356 10.45 -25.33 -2.90
#